data_AF-A0A2V8QGY3-F1
#
_entry.id   AF-A0A2V8QGY3-F1
#
_cell.length_a   1.000
_cell.length_b   1.000
_cell.length_c   1.000
_cell.angle_alpha   90.00
_cell.angle_beta   90.00
_cell.angle_gamma   90.00
#
_symmetry.space_group_name_H-M   'P 1'
#
loop_
_entity.id
_entity.type
_entity.pdbx_description
1 polymer ?
#
loop_
_entity_poly.entity_id
_entity_poly.type
_entity_poly.pdbx_seq_one_letter_code
_entity_poly.pdbx_strand_id
1 'polypeptide(L)'
;MSILTLLYDPACGLCRRVQGWLAEQPKLIELRMIPIKTDAAKKRFPELNHELTTEDLTVISDQGAVYFGPKAWLMVLWALARYREWSYRLASPELLPTT
;
A
#
# COMPACT_ATOMS: atom_id res chain seq x y z
N MET A 1 -2.05 -9.00 -12.03
CA MET A 1 -1.43 -8.01 -11.12
C MET A 1 -0.07 -8.52 -10.68
N SER A 2 0.99 -7.86 -11.17
CA SER A 2 2.39 -8.27 -10.96
C SER A 2 3.23 -7.24 -10.21
N ILE A 3 2.73 -6.00 -10.12
CA ILE A 3 3.39 -4.89 -9.43
C ILE A 3 2.35 -4.14 -8.61
N LEU A 4 2.70 -3.77 -7.38
CA LEU A 4 1.97 -2.79 -6.58
C LEU A 4 2.87 -1.58 -6.30
N THR A 5 2.32 -0.39 -6.48
CA THR A 5 2.97 0.87 -6.14
C THR A 5 2.35 1.42 -4.86
N LEU A 6 3.14 1.46 -3.79
CA LEU A 6 2.80 2.10 -2.53
C LEU A 6 3.18 3.57 -2.60
N LEU A 7 2.20 4.44 -2.38
CA LEU A 7 2.42 5.85 -2.14
C LEU A 7 2.54 6.09 -0.63
N TYR A 8 3.67 6.64 -0.19
CA TYR A 8 3.97 6.82 1.23
C TYR A 8 4.47 8.23 1.55
N ASP A 9 4.27 8.69 2.79
CA ASP A 9 4.84 9.95 3.28
C ASP A 9 6.22 9.73 3.92
N PRO A 10 7.32 10.27 3.37
CA PRO A 10 8.65 10.14 3.96
C PRO A 10 8.79 10.90 5.30
N ALA A 11 7.95 11.90 5.57
CA ALA A 11 7.93 12.61 6.85
C ALA A 11 7.22 11.80 7.96
N CYS A 12 6.35 10.85 7.60
CA CYS A 12 5.62 10.02 8.54
C CYS A 12 6.53 8.95 9.18
N GLY A 13 6.63 8.96 10.51
CA GLY A 13 7.45 7.99 11.26
C GLY A 13 6.96 6.54 11.14
N LEU A 14 5.65 6.32 10.95
CA LEU A 14 5.10 4.99 10.67
C LEU A 14 5.50 4.52 9.27
N CYS A 15 5.31 5.35 8.25
CA CYS A 15 5.65 5.02 6.86
C CYS A 15 7.12 4.62 6.71
N ARG A 16 8.06 5.35 7.35
CA ARG A 16 9.49 5.00 7.32
C ARG A 16 9.80 3.64 7.97
N ARG A 17 9.17 3.32 9.10
CA ARG A 17 9.34 2.01 9.75
C ARG A 17 8.79 0.89 8.89
N VAL A 18 7.61 1.10 8.31
CA VAL A 18 6.99 0.14 7.39
C VAL A 18 7.83 -0.05 6.14
N GLN A 19 8.42 1.01 5.58
CA GLN A 19 9.33 0.91 4.44
C GLN A 19 10.53 0.01 4.76
N GLY A 20 11.18 0.20 5.92
CA GLY A 20 12.30 -0.63 6.36
C GLY A 20 11.88 -2.09 6.56
N TRP A 21 10.77 -2.32 7.26
CA TRP A 21 10.21 -3.66 7.46
C TRP A 21 9.87 -4.34 6.12
N LEU A 22 9.24 -3.63 5.19
CA LEU A 22 8.91 -4.14 3.85
C LEU A 22 10.14 -4.52 3.05
N ALA A 23 11.26 -3.80 3.20
CA ALA A 23 12.50 -4.11 2.51
C ALA A 23 12.97 -5.54 2.85
N GLU A 24 12.85 -5.94 4.12
CA GLU A 24 13.28 -7.24 4.64
C GLU A 24 12.29 -8.38 4.38
N GLN A 25 11.04 -8.09 4.04
CA GLN A 25 10.04 -9.13 3.81
C GLN A 25 10.23 -9.84 2.45
N PRO A 26 10.08 -11.18 2.39
CA PRO A 26 9.98 -11.90 1.12
C PRO A 26 8.72 -11.48 0.36
N LYS A 27 8.88 -11.03 -0.88
CA LYS A 27 7.80 -10.51 -1.73
C LYS A 27 7.44 -11.53 -2.80
N LEU A 28 6.14 -11.73 -3.03
CA LEU A 28 5.62 -12.60 -4.09
C LEU A 28 5.45 -11.86 -5.41
N ILE A 29 5.34 -10.53 -5.34
CA ILE A 29 5.24 -9.62 -6.48
C ILE A 29 6.11 -8.39 -6.25
N GLU A 30 6.37 -7.61 -7.29
CA GLU A 30 7.17 -6.40 -7.16
C GLU A 30 6.42 -5.34 -6.34
N LEU A 31 7.08 -4.77 -5.33
CA LEU A 31 6.60 -3.62 -4.57
C LEU A 31 7.44 -2.40 -4.89
N ARG A 32 6.83 -1.40 -5.54
CA ARG A 32 7.44 -0.09 -5.77
C ARG A 32 6.95 0.88 -4.72
N MET A 33 7.85 1.71 -4.20
CA MET A 33 7.51 2.71 -3.19
C MET A 33 7.85 4.08 -3.76
N ILE A 34 6.85 4.96 -3.86
CA ILE A 34 7.00 6.32 -4.37
C ILE A 34 6.57 7.30 -3.27
N PRO A 35 7.40 8.29 -2.90
CA PRO A 35 6.98 9.29 -1.94
C PRO A 35 5.84 10.15 -2.50
N ILE A 36 4.81 10.41 -1.68
CA ILE A 36 3.74 11.35 -2.01
C ILE A 36 4.29 12.78 -2.14
N LYS A 37 3.49 13.68 -2.72
CA LYS A 37 3.84 15.10 -2.95
C LYS A 37 5.09 15.32 -3.82
N THR A 38 5.57 14.28 -4.51
CA THR A 38 6.66 14.39 -5.50
C THR A 38 6.13 14.53 -6.91
N ASP A 39 6.90 15.18 -7.79
CA ASP A 39 6.59 15.24 -9.22
C ASP A 39 6.55 13.86 -9.87
N ALA A 40 7.33 12.90 -9.35
CA ALA A 40 7.30 11.51 -9.81
C ALA A 40 5.92 10.88 -9.57
N ALA A 41 5.34 11.07 -8.37
CA ALA A 41 3.99 10.58 -8.08
C ALA A 41 2.92 11.24 -8.97
N LYS A 42 2.99 12.56 -9.13
CA LYS A 42 2.03 13.33 -9.96
C LYS A 42 2.10 12.97 -11.45
N LYS A 43 3.31 12.79 -11.98
CA LYS A 43 3.51 12.38 -13.38
C LYS A 43 3.06 10.94 -13.62
N ARG A 44 3.25 10.06 -12.63
CA ARG A 44 2.91 8.64 -12.75
C ARG A 44 1.41 8.38 -12.60
N PHE A 45 0.73 9.15 -11.76
CA PHE A 45 -0.69 8.97 -11.44
C PHE A 45 -1.45 10.31 -11.53
N PRO A 46 -1.55 10.94 -12.72
CA PRO A 46 -2.10 12.28 -12.87
C PRO A 46 -3.59 12.40 -12.51
N GLU A 47 -4.35 11.31 -12.65
CA GLU A 47 -5.79 11.26 -12.34
C GLU A 47 -6.08 10.99 -10.86
N LEU A 48 -5.05 10.74 -10.05
CA LEU A 48 -5.20 10.43 -8.64
C LEU A 48 -5.45 11.71 -7.84
N ASN A 49 -6.41 11.66 -6.91
CA ASN A 49 -6.53 12.70 -5.90
C ASN A 49 -5.36 12.59 -4.91
N HIS A 50 -4.29 13.35 -5.17
CA HIS A 50 -3.07 13.34 -4.36
C HIS A 50 -3.27 13.89 -2.95
N GLU A 51 -4.30 14.68 -2.68
CA GLU A 51 -4.57 15.19 -1.33
C GLU A 51 -5.06 14.06 -0.43
N LEU A 52 -5.93 13.18 -0.93
CA LEU A 52 -6.39 12.00 -0.18
C LEU A 52 -5.24 11.05 0.16
N THR A 53 -4.20 10.96 -0.68
CA THR A 53 -3.02 10.11 -0.39
C THR A 53 -2.23 10.55 0.84
N THR A 54 -2.54 11.73 1.40
CA THR A 54 -1.92 12.23 2.63
C THR A 54 -2.65 11.79 3.89
N GLU A 55 -3.91 11.36 3.77
CA GLU A 55 -4.74 10.95 4.91
C GLU A 55 -4.40 9.53 5.37
N ASP A 56 -4.18 8.60 4.43
CA ASP A 56 -3.80 7.21 4.70
C ASP A 56 -3.05 6.60 3.50
N LEU A 57 -2.55 5.38 3.68
CA LEU A 57 -1.82 4.61 2.69
C LEU A 57 -2.64 4.42 1.41
N THR A 58 -1.99 4.67 0.27
CA THR A 58 -2.56 4.38 -1.05
C THR A 58 -1.69 3.38 -1.78
N VAL A 59 -2.30 2.32 -2.32
CA VAL A 59 -1.65 1.30 -3.14
C VAL A 59 -2.31 1.24 -4.51
N ILE A 60 -1.51 1.21 -5.56
CA ILE A 60 -1.98 1.18 -6.95
C ILE A 60 -1.40 -0.05 -7.64
N SER A 61 -2.27 -0.84 -8.27
CA SER A 61 -1.85 -1.98 -9.08
C SER A 61 -1.37 -1.57 -10.46
N ASP A 62 -0.53 -2.40 -11.08
CA ASP A 62 -0.19 -2.34 -12.51
C ASP A 62 -1.40 -2.44 -13.45
N GLN A 63 -2.55 -2.89 -12.94
CA GLN A 63 -3.82 -2.97 -13.66
C GLN A 63 -4.71 -1.74 -13.47
N GLY A 64 -4.24 -0.72 -12.74
CA GLY A 64 -4.96 0.54 -12.52
C GLY A 64 -5.92 0.55 -11.33
N ALA A 65 -6.12 -0.57 -10.64
CA ALA A 65 -6.90 -0.59 -9.40
C ALA A 65 -6.20 0.22 -8.30
N VAL A 66 -6.95 1.09 -7.63
CA VAL A 66 -6.50 1.94 -6.53
C VAL A 66 -7.14 1.47 -5.22
N TYR A 67 -6.31 1.27 -4.21
CA TYR A 67 -6.69 0.84 -2.88
C TYR A 67 -6.28 1.90 -1.87
N PHE A 68 -7.19 2.29 -0.98
CA PHE A 68 -6.99 3.33 0.02
C PHE A 68 -7.24 2.80 1.43
N GLY A 69 -6.48 3.30 2.40
CA GLY A 69 -6.62 3.01 3.82
C GLY A 69 -6.51 1.51 4.15
N PRO A 70 -7.45 0.91 4.92
CA PRO A 70 -7.37 -0.51 5.31
C PRO A 70 -7.21 -1.46 4.13
N LYS A 71 -7.86 -1.19 2.99
CA LYS A 71 -7.74 -2.01 1.78
C LYS A 71 -6.32 -1.95 1.20
N ALA A 72 -5.66 -0.79 1.28
CA ALA A 72 -4.28 -0.63 0.85
C ALA A 72 -3.34 -1.51 1.70
N TRP A 73 -3.54 -1.52 3.02
CA TRP A 73 -2.78 -2.38 3.94
C TRP A 73 -2.97 -3.87 3.65
N LEU A 74 -4.20 -4.32 3.38
CA LEU A 74 -4.45 -5.70 2.95
C LEU A 74 -3.68 -6.05 1.68
N MET A 75 -3.63 -5.14 0.70
CA MET A 75 -2.86 -5.35 -0.53
C MET A 75 -1.35 -5.40 -0.29
N VAL A 76 -0.83 -4.62 0.66
CA VAL A 76 0.57 -4.75 1.10
C VAL A 76 0.82 -6.14 1.66
N LEU A 77 0.01 -6.63 2.59
CA LEU A 77 0.15 -7.97 3.17
C LEU A 77 0.02 -9.08 2.12
N TRP A 78 -0.91 -8.91 1.19
CA TRP A 78 -1.15 -9.85 0.08
C TRP A 78 0.10 -10.05 -0.78
N ALA A 79 0.91 -9.00 -0.96
CA ALA A 79 2.13 -9.05 -1.74
C ALA A 79 3.30 -9.76 -1.05
N LEU A 80 3.20 -10.04 0.25
CA LEU A 80 4.28 -10.64 1.05
C LEU A 80 4.05 -12.13 1.26
N ALA A 81 5.09 -12.94 1.05
CA ALA A 81 4.98 -14.39 1.11
C ALA A 81 4.48 -14.89 2.48
N ARG A 82 4.96 -14.26 3.56
CA ARG A 82 4.63 -14.63 4.94
C ARG A 82 3.23 -14.17 5.38
N TYR A 83 2.66 -13.16 4.71
CA TYR A 83 1.43 -12.50 5.16
C TYR A 83 0.27 -12.63 4.19
N ARG A 84 0.46 -13.30 3.06
CA ARG A 84 -0.58 -13.44 2.05
C ARG A 84 -1.84 -14.11 2.59
N GLU A 85 -1.71 -15.20 3.34
CA GLU A 85 -2.90 -15.82 3.97
C GLU A 85 -3.60 -14.88 4.95
N TRP A 86 -2.83 -14.13 5.73
CA TRP A 86 -3.37 -13.15 6.67
C TRP A 86 -4.13 -12.03 5.96
N SER A 87 -3.71 -11.61 4.76
CA SER A 87 -4.44 -10.63 3.98
C SER A 87 -5.87 -11.06 3.67
N TYR A 88 -6.08 -12.36 3.37
CA TYR A 88 -7.41 -12.89 3.11
C TYR A 88 -8.23 -13.03 4.39
N ARG A 89 -7.61 -13.46 5.50
CA ARG A 89 -8.29 -13.57 6.79
C ARG A 89 -8.77 -12.21 7.28
N LEU A 90 -7.90 -11.21 7.27
CA LEU A 90 -8.21 -9.84 7.73
C LEU A 90 -9.18 -9.09 6.79
N ALA A 91 -9.37 -9.56 5.56
CA ALA A 91 -10.40 -9.05 4.67
C ALA A 91 -11.80 -9.57 5.04
N SER A 92 -11.90 -10.62 5.87
CA SER A 92 -13.19 -11.16 6.33
C SER A 92 -13.86 -10.22 7.33
N PRO A 93 -15.17 -9.93 7.19
CA PRO A 93 -15.93 -9.11 8.14
C PRO A 93 -15.89 -9.63 9.58
N GLU A 94 -15.71 -10.95 9.75
CA GLU A 94 -15.76 -11.64 11.04
C GLU A 94 -14.60 -11.26 11.99
N LEU A 95 -13.51 -10.71 11.45
CA LEU A 95 -12.35 -10.28 12.22
C LEU A 95 -12.29 -8.75 12.42
N LEU A 96 -13.27 -8.01 11.90
CA LEU A 96 -13.37 -6.58 12.17
C LEU A 96 -13.94 -6.36 13.58
N PRO A 97 -13.31 -5.52 14.42
CA PRO A 97 -13.91 -5.13 15.69
C PRO A 97 -15.26 -4.46 15.41
N THR A 98 -16.32 -4.97 16.05
CA THR A 98 -17.63 -4.30 16.06
C THR A 98 -17.53 -3.12 17.01
N THR A 99 -17.31 -1.93 16.45
CA THR A 99 -17.49 -0.65 17.15
C THR A 99 -18.94 -0.25 17.21
#